data_AF-A0AAV0VG83-F1
#
_entry.id   AF-A0AAV0VG83-F1
#
_cell.length_a   1.000
_cell.length_b   1.000
_cell.length_c   1.000
_cell.angle_alpha   90.00
_cell.angle_beta   90.00
_cell.angle_gamma   90.00
#
_symmetry.space_group_name_H-M   'P 1'
#
loop_
_entity.id
_entity.type
_entity.pdbx_description
1 polymer ?
#
loop_
_entity_poly.entity_id
_entity_poly.type
_entity_poly.pdbx_seq_one_letter_code
_entity_poly.pdbx_strand_id
1 'polypeptide(L)'
;MIARPAARFARYGAQHRAYTSLVNKESHIPADQKLFTTSKAPTYVKRPSDRPLLVVMFLGLGLGFAQSLRGEICMATGTGKKA
;
A
#
# COMPACT_ATOMS: atom_id res chain seq x y z
N MET A 1 5.83 -25.57 32.59
CA MET A 1 4.91 -24.84 31.69
C MET A 1 4.07 -23.86 32.50
N ILE A 2 4.56 -22.63 32.68
CA ILE A 2 3.84 -21.51 33.31
C ILE A 2 4.34 -20.22 32.63
N ALA A 3 3.44 -19.23 32.49
CA ALA A 3 3.65 -17.85 32.03
C ALA A 3 3.37 -17.54 30.54
N ARG A 4 2.12 -17.74 30.10
CA ARG A 4 1.53 -16.97 28.99
C ARG A 4 0.08 -16.58 29.35
N PRO A 5 -0.14 -15.50 30.12
CA PRO A 5 -1.23 -14.61 29.71
C PRO A 5 -0.99 -13.10 29.95
N ALA A 6 0.16 -12.65 30.45
CA ALA A 6 0.36 -11.23 30.79
C ALA A 6 0.54 -10.30 29.57
N ALA A 7 0.96 -10.82 28.41
CA ALA A 7 1.21 -10.00 27.22
C ALA A 7 -0.06 -9.56 26.46
N ARG A 8 -1.24 -10.12 26.78
CA ARG A 8 -2.47 -9.85 26.02
C ARG A 8 -3.25 -8.64 26.54
N PHE A 9 -3.10 -8.28 27.81
CA PHE A 9 -3.88 -7.19 28.41
C PHE A 9 -3.24 -5.79 28.26
N ALA A 10 -1.94 -5.70 28.00
CA ALA A 10 -1.29 -4.42 27.69
C ALA A 10 -1.70 -3.82 26.33
N ARG A 11 -2.33 -4.60 25.44
CA ARG A 11 -2.81 -4.12 24.13
C ARG A 11 -4.23 -3.53 24.16
N TYR A 12 -4.96 -3.69 25.27
CA TYR A 12 -6.34 -3.21 25.40
C TYR A 12 -6.49 -1.95 26.27
N GLY A 13 -5.40 -1.44 26.85
CA GLY A 13 -5.42 -0.40 27.89
C GLY A 13 -5.28 1.06 27.43
N ALA A 14 -5.36 1.37 26.14
CA ALA A 14 -5.28 2.77 25.68
C ALA A 14 -6.07 3.01 24.39
N GLN A 15 -7.34 2.62 24.35
CA GLN A 15 -8.28 3.27 23.43
C GLN A 15 -8.65 4.64 23.99
N HIS A 16 -7.68 5.56 23.99
CA HIS A 16 -7.99 6.98 24.02
C HIS A 16 -8.84 7.26 22.78
N ARG A 17 -10.10 7.59 23.03
CA ARG A 17 -11.05 8.09 22.03
C ARG A 17 -10.37 9.25 21.31
N ALA A 18 -9.85 9.00 20.11
CA ALA A 18 -9.21 10.00 19.29
C ALA A 18 -10.28 10.99 18.83
N TYR A 19 -10.51 12.05 19.62
CA TYR A 19 -11.28 13.19 19.18
C TYR A 19 -10.57 13.82 17.96
N THR A 20 -11.09 13.46 16.78
CA THR A 20 -10.98 14.16 15.49
C THR A 20 -9.66 14.89 15.20
N SER A 21 -8.58 14.15 14.98
CA SER A 21 -7.31 14.68 14.47
C SER A 21 -7.36 15.19 13.02
N LEU A 22 -8.57 15.32 12.44
CA LEU A 22 -8.80 15.94 11.12
C LEU A 22 -8.82 17.47 11.18
N VAL A 23 -9.10 18.07 12.34
CA VAL A 23 -9.24 19.53 12.47
C VAL A 23 -7.93 20.23 12.82
N ASN A 24 -6.95 19.50 13.36
CA ASN A 24 -5.73 20.07 13.94
C ASN A 24 -4.44 19.67 13.18
N LYS A 25 -4.57 19.35 11.88
CA LYS A 25 -3.42 19.12 10.99
C LYS A 25 -3.17 20.37 10.16
N GLU A 26 -1.91 20.73 9.98
CA GLU A 26 -1.55 21.81 9.07
C GLU A 26 -2.15 21.57 7.68
N SER A 27 -2.79 22.60 7.14
CA SER A 27 -3.46 22.51 5.84
C SER A 27 -2.43 22.41 4.72
N HIS A 28 -2.38 21.26 4.06
CA HIS A 28 -1.54 21.01 2.89
C HIS A 28 -2.18 21.52 1.59
N ILE A 29 -3.43 22.01 1.64
CA ILE A 29 -4.21 22.44 0.48
C ILE A 29 -3.50 23.53 -0.35
N PRO A 30 -2.94 24.60 0.25
CA PRO A 30 -2.27 25.65 -0.53
C PRO A 30 -1.00 25.14 -1.22
N ALA A 31 -0.25 24.27 -0.53
CA ALA A 31 0.98 23.68 -1.05
C ALA A 31 0.68 22.73 -2.23
N ASP A 32 -0.37 21.91 -2.10
CA ASP A 32 -0.83 21.04 -3.17
C ASP A 32 -1.35 21.84 -4.37
N GLN A 33 -2.16 22.88 -4.15
CA GLN A 33 -2.65 23.75 -5.23
C GLN A 33 -1.50 24.39 -6.01
N LYS A 34 -0.45 24.88 -5.32
CA LYS A 34 0.76 25.41 -5.97
C LYS A 34 1.49 24.32 -6.76
N LEU A 35 1.64 23.12 -6.19
CA LEU A 35 2.30 22.00 -6.86
C LEU A 35 1.57 21.59 -8.16
N PHE A 36 0.23 21.50 -8.12
CA PHE A 36 -0.57 21.08 -9.26
C PHE A 36 -0.69 22.14 -10.36
N THR A 37 -0.59 23.42 -10.03
CA THR A 37 -0.66 24.52 -11.02
C THR A 37 0.69 24.91 -11.60
N THR A 38 1.79 24.75 -10.84
CA THR A 38 3.13 25.18 -11.26
C THR A 38 3.93 24.09 -11.97
N SER A 39 3.67 22.81 -11.65
CA SER A 39 4.42 21.69 -12.23
C SER A 39 3.91 21.29 -13.61
N LYS A 40 4.82 21.15 -14.58
CA LYS A 40 4.56 20.59 -15.91
C LYS A 40 4.56 19.06 -15.96
N ALA A 41 4.82 18.39 -14.83
CA ALA A 41 4.80 16.92 -14.78
C ALA A 41 3.36 16.37 -14.95
N PRO A 42 3.19 15.15 -15.47
CA PRO A 42 1.89 14.49 -15.53
C PRO A 42 1.26 14.35 -14.15
N THR A 43 -0.06 14.47 -14.05
CA THR A 43 -0.81 14.49 -12.78
C THR A 43 -0.49 13.31 -11.87
N TYR A 44 -0.23 12.13 -12.43
CA TYR A 44 0.08 10.90 -11.72
C TYR A 44 1.54 10.80 -11.22
N VAL A 45 2.41 11.80 -11.47
CA VAL A 45 3.82 11.83 -11.02
C VAL A 45 4.18 13.16 -10.34
N LYS A 46 3.19 14.00 -10.01
CA LYS A 46 3.44 15.36 -9.54
C LYS A 46 4.05 15.40 -8.15
N ARG A 47 3.66 14.47 -7.28
CA ARG A 47 4.23 14.37 -5.93
C ARG A 47 5.49 13.51 -5.97
N PRO A 48 6.49 13.80 -5.12
CA PRO A 48 7.69 12.98 -5.03
C PRO A 48 7.38 11.53 -4.61
N SER A 49 6.30 11.31 -3.84
CA SER A 49 5.81 9.99 -3.44
C SER A 49 5.22 9.17 -4.59
N ASP A 50 4.81 9.80 -5.69
CA ASP A 50 4.07 9.11 -6.75
C ASP A 50 4.98 8.20 -7.58
N ARG A 51 6.27 8.56 -7.72
CA ARG A 51 7.26 7.74 -8.42
C ARG A 51 7.46 6.36 -7.79
N PRO A 52 7.82 6.25 -6.49
CA PRO A 52 7.95 4.93 -5.87
C PRO A 52 6.62 4.17 -5.86
N LEU A 53 5.49 4.86 -5.68
CA LEU A 53 4.17 4.23 -5.74
C LEU A 53 3.90 3.57 -7.11
N LEU A 54 4.17 4.29 -8.20
CA LEU A 54 4.01 3.79 -9.57
C LEU A 54 4.94 2.60 -9.84
N VAL A 55 6.20 2.68 -9.39
CA VAL A 55 7.16 1.57 -9.56
C VAL A 55 6.65 0.31 -8.87
N VAL A 56 6.17 0.41 -7.62
CA VAL A 56 5.60 -0.73 -6.89
C VAL A 56 4.36 -1.28 -7.59
N MET A 57 3.49 -0.41 -8.10
CA MET A 57 2.30 -0.81 -8.84
C MET A 57 2.66 -1.59 -10.11
N PHE A 58 3.60 -1.09 -10.92
CA PHE A 58 4.03 -1.78 -12.14
C PHE A 58 4.75 -3.09 -11.85
N LEU A 59 5.54 -3.17 -10.78
CA LEU A 59 6.15 -4.41 -10.34
C LEU A 59 5.10 -5.45 -9.94
N GLY A 60 4.10 -5.07 -9.14
CA GLY A 60 3.01 -5.95 -8.76
C GLY A 60 2.22 -6.45 -9.97
N LEU A 61 1.94 -5.56 -10.93
CA LEU A 61 1.24 -5.89 -12.16
C LEU A 61 2.05 -6.86 -13.04
N GLY A 62 3.36 -6.61 -13.20
CA GLY A 62 4.25 -7.51 -13.96
C GLY A 62 4.34 -8.90 -13.34
N LEU A 63 4.45 -8.99 -12.01
CA LEU A 63 4.45 -10.27 -11.31
C LEU A 63 3.11 -11.00 -11.42
N GLY A 64 1.99 -10.29 -11.37
CA GLY A 64 0.66 -10.87 -11.59
C GLY A 64 0.50 -11.41 -13.00
N PHE A 65 0.94 -10.65 -14.00
CA PHE A 65 0.90 -11.05 -15.41
C PHE A 65 1.79 -12.28 -15.71
N ALA A 66 3.00 -12.32 -15.15
CA ALA A 66 3.86 -13.49 -15.28
C ALA A 66 3.23 -14.74 -14.64
N GLN A 67 2.55 -14.58 -13.50
CA GLN A 67 1.83 -15.67 -12.85
C GLN A 67 0.62 -16.15 -13.67
N SER A 68 -0.13 -15.24 -14.31
CA SER A 68 -1.25 -15.64 -15.17
C SER A 68 -0.77 -16.45 -16.36
N LEU A 69 0.28 -15.98 -17.06
CA LEU A 69 0.88 -16.72 -18.18
C LEU A 69 1.41 -18.09 -17.75
N ARG A 70 2.11 -18.15 -16.60
CA ARG A 70 2.58 -19.41 -16.03
C ARG A 70 1.41 -20.36 -15.75
N GLY A 71 0.31 -19.84 -15.19
CA GLY A 71 -0.90 -20.61 -14.92
C GLY A 71 -1.49 -21.20 -16.19
N GLU A 72 -1.61 -20.41 -17.26
CA GLU A 72 -2.09 -20.88 -18.57
C GLU A 72 -1.17 -21.96 -19.16
N ILE A 73 0.14 -21.77 -19.12
CA ILE A 73 1.11 -22.76 -19.62
C ILE A 73 1.03 -24.07 -18.83
N CYS A 74 0.96 -24.01 -17.50
CA CYS A 74 0.81 -25.20 -16.66
C CYS A 74 -0.52 -25.92 -16.93
N MET A 75 -1.61 -25.17 -17.16
CA MET A 75 -2.91 -25.75 -17.52
C MET A 75 -2.87 -26.43 -18.89
N ALA A 76 -2.25 -25.80 -19.89
CA ALA A 76 -2.12 -26.34 -21.25
C ALA A 76 -1.21 -27.57 -21.31
N THR A 77 -0.14 -27.61 -20.51
CA THR A 77 0.83 -28.73 -20.49
C THR A 77 0.49 -29.82 -19.46
N GLY A 78 -0.54 -29.62 -18.64
CA GLY A 78 -0.91 -30.54 -17.56
C GLY A 78 0.14 -30.66 -16.45
N THR A 79 1.08 -29.71 -16.34
CA THR A 79 2.19 -29.73 -15.39
C THR A 79 1.86 -28.96 -14.10
N GLY A 80 2.67 -29.12 -13.05
CA GLY A 80 2.56 -28.30 -11.83
C GLY A 80 1.53 -28.77 -10.79
N LYS A 81 0.90 -29.93 -11.00
CA LYS A 81 0.15 -30.61 -9.94
C LYS A 81 1.15 -31.20 -8.94
N LYS A 82 1.02 -30.85 -7.66
CA LYS A 82 1.73 -31.60 -6.61
C LYS A 82 1.12 -33.01 -6.54
N ALA A 83 2.00 -34.01 -6.50
CA ALA A 83 1.64 -35.39 -6.22
C ALA A 83 1.09 -35.54 -4.79
#